data_AF-A0AA96Z8I0-F1
#
_entry.id   AF-A0AA96Z8I0-F1
#
_cell.length_a   1.000
_cell.length_b   1.000
_cell.length_c   1.000
_cell.angle_alpha   90.00
_cell.angle_beta   90.00
_cell.angle_gamma   90.00
#
_symmetry.space_group_name_H-M   'P 1'
#
loop_
_entity.id
_entity.type
_entity.pdbx_description
1 polymer ?
#
loop_
_entity_poly.entity_id
_entity_poly.type
_entity_poly.pdbx_seq_one_letter_code
_entity_poly.pdbx_strand_id
1 'polypeptide(L)'
;MLNIKRIFSTVLLLSVFFVVSVEAQKLNKLDVNGKRTGVWKKNYDNGKIRYSGTFKNGKEIGVFKFYNITSSTIPTIIKTFVNDTADVKFYNQLGKLKSEGKMIGKKRIGKWVYYFSNGKIFSEEEYKDGKLDGNLKNYYPNGNLTQETFYKQGEKDGVSKTYTDSAILIEEVFYVNGMLEGEGKYFDLKGVIKEKGVYKNGKRVGKWEFYMDGEIVDKRKKEKLSDLKNKN
;
A
#
# COMPACT_ATOMS: atom_id res chain seq x y z
N MET A 1 -10.50 85.02 -11.64
CA MET A 1 -11.52 84.40 -12.53
C MET A 1 -10.84 83.30 -13.31
N LEU A 2 -10.96 82.03 -12.88
CA LEU A 2 -10.33 80.87 -13.54
C LEU A 2 -11.35 79.73 -13.56
N ASN A 3 -11.90 79.48 -14.75
CA ASN A 3 -12.91 78.46 -15.03
C ASN A 3 -12.24 77.12 -15.34
N ILE A 4 -12.39 76.13 -14.45
CA ILE A 4 -11.99 74.75 -14.72
C ILE A 4 -13.17 74.00 -15.32
N LYS A 5 -13.12 73.73 -16.62
CA LYS A 5 -14.08 72.83 -17.30
C LYS A 5 -13.74 71.38 -16.96
N ARG A 6 -14.65 70.69 -16.29
CA ARG A 6 -14.60 69.23 -16.05
C ARG A 6 -14.79 68.50 -17.38
N ILE A 7 -13.78 67.74 -17.80
CA ILE A 7 -13.89 66.79 -18.92
C ILE A 7 -14.37 65.46 -18.32
N PHE A 8 -15.63 65.11 -18.60
CA PHE A 8 -16.12 63.75 -18.37
C PHE A 8 -15.64 62.86 -19.52
N SER A 9 -14.68 61.97 -19.25
CA SER A 9 -14.29 60.93 -20.19
C SER A 9 -15.15 59.70 -19.94
N THR A 10 -16.13 59.46 -20.81
CA THR A 10 -16.90 58.22 -20.85
C THR A 10 -16.02 57.12 -21.42
N VAL A 11 -15.55 56.20 -20.57
CA VAL A 11 -14.89 54.97 -20.99
C VAL A 11 -15.96 54.01 -21.49
N LEU A 12 -16.11 53.89 -22.81
CA LEU A 12 -16.92 52.85 -23.43
C LEU A 12 -16.16 51.53 -23.34
N LEU A 13 -16.53 50.68 -22.38
CA LEU A 13 -15.95 49.34 -22.22
C LEU A 13 -16.52 48.41 -23.31
N LEU A 14 -15.86 48.36 -24.48
CA LEU A 14 -16.12 47.36 -25.50
C LEU A 14 -15.68 45.99 -24.99
N SER A 15 -16.62 45.24 -24.41
CA SER A 15 -16.44 43.83 -24.08
C SER A 15 -16.44 43.02 -25.37
N VAL A 16 -15.25 42.80 -25.93
CA VAL A 16 -15.06 41.79 -26.99
C VAL A 16 -15.23 40.43 -26.35
N PHE A 17 -16.44 39.87 -26.41
CA PHE A 17 -16.70 38.48 -26.10
C PHE A 17 -15.97 37.62 -27.15
N PHE A 18 -14.76 37.16 -26.81
CA PHE A 18 -14.16 36.02 -27.51
C PHE A 18 -15.01 34.79 -27.20
N VAL A 19 -15.93 34.46 -28.11
CA VAL A 19 -16.60 33.17 -28.13
C VAL A 19 -15.55 32.15 -28.55
N VAL A 20 -14.79 31.64 -27.58
CA VAL A 20 -14.03 30.41 -27.79
C VAL A 20 -15.07 29.31 -27.86
N SER A 21 -15.39 28.86 -29.08
CA SER A 21 -16.18 27.65 -29.28
C SER A 21 -15.37 26.48 -28.71
N VAL A 22 -15.66 26.11 -27.46
CA VAL A 22 -15.17 24.86 -26.88
C VAL A 22 -15.88 23.74 -27.61
N GLU A 23 -15.29 23.27 -28.70
CA GLU A 23 -15.83 22.12 -29.40
C GLU A 23 -15.76 20.92 -28.46
N ALA A 24 -16.93 20.38 -28.10
CA ALA A 24 -17.04 19.28 -27.17
C ALA A 24 -16.18 18.11 -27.68
N GLN A 25 -15.20 17.70 -26.88
CA GLN A 25 -14.33 16.60 -27.28
C GLN A 25 -15.17 15.32 -27.43
N LYS A 26 -15.35 14.86 -28.67
CA LYS A 26 -15.98 13.57 -28.98
C LYS A 26 -15.24 12.45 -28.23
N LEU A 27 -16.00 11.69 -27.44
CA LEU A 27 -15.50 10.60 -26.60
C LEU A 27 -15.34 9.29 -27.39
N ASN A 28 -14.53 8.37 -26.84
CA ASN A 28 -14.43 6.98 -27.29
C ASN A 28 -14.01 6.83 -28.77
N LYS A 29 -13.08 7.65 -29.24
CA LYS A 29 -12.60 7.61 -30.63
C LYS A 29 -11.62 6.46 -30.90
N LEU A 30 -11.65 5.97 -32.13
CA LEU A 30 -10.63 5.11 -32.71
C LEU A 30 -9.80 5.91 -33.72
N ASP A 31 -8.52 5.57 -33.85
CA ASP A 31 -7.65 6.08 -34.91
C ASP A 31 -7.87 5.30 -36.23
N VAL A 32 -7.15 5.69 -37.29
CA VAL A 32 -7.24 5.07 -38.62
C VAL A 32 -6.92 3.57 -38.63
N ASN A 33 -6.23 3.07 -37.61
CA ASN A 33 -5.87 1.67 -37.44
C ASN A 33 -6.83 0.94 -36.47
N GLY A 34 -7.94 1.56 -36.10
CA GLY A 34 -8.91 0.99 -35.16
C GLY A 34 -8.45 0.97 -33.71
N LYS A 35 -7.37 1.68 -33.35
CA LYS A 35 -6.87 1.72 -31.96
C LYS A 35 -7.48 2.89 -31.20
N ARG A 36 -7.68 2.73 -29.89
CA ARG A 36 -8.25 3.77 -29.03
C ARG A 36 -7.39 5.03 -29.03
N THR A 37 -8.03 6.20 -29.18
CA THR A 37 -7.38 7.50 -29.10
C THR A 37 -8.29 8.54 -28.43
N GLY A 38 -7.71 9.55 -27.81
CA GLY A 38 -8.42 10.63 -27.12
C GLY A 38 -9.05 10.18 -25.80
N VAL A 39 -10.02 10.96 -25.32
CA VAL A 39 -10.69 10.69 -24.04
C VAL A 39 -11.70 9.56 -24.19
N TRP A 40 -11.62 8.61 -23.27
CA TRP A 40 -12.51 7.48 -23.17
C TRP A 40 -13.27 7.51 -21.86
N LYS A 41 -14.54 7.08 -21.94
CA LYS A 41 -15.45 6.90 -20.82
C LYS A 41 -16.25 5.63 -21.07
N LYS A 42 -16.17 4.72 -20.11
CA LYS A 42 -16.99 3.50 -20.08
C LYS A 42 -17.95 3.57 -18.91
N ASN A 43 -19.20 3.18 -19.13
CA ASN A 43 -20.20 3.05 -18.09
C ASN A 43 -20.44 1.57 -17.73
N TYR A 44 -20.97 1.33 -16.54
CA TYR A 44 -21.68 0.12 -16.18
C TYR A 44 -23.08 0.12 -16.81
N ASP A 45 -23.77 -1.02 -16.75
CA ASP A 45 -25.11 -1.20 -17.34
C ASP A 45 -26.16 -0.29 -16.68
N ASN A 46 -25.96 0.05 -15.40
CA ASN A 46 -26.79 1.02 -14.66
C ASN A 46 -26.48 2.49 -14.99
N GLY A 47 -25.68 2.76 -16.02
CA GLY A 47 -25.31 4.09 -16.48
C GLY A 47 -24.22 4.80 -15.65
N LYS A 48 -23.84 4.27 -14.48
CA LYS A 48 -22.72 4.84 -13.70
C LYS A 48 -21.41 4.67 -14.44
N ILE A 49 -20.53 5.65 -14.34
CA ILE A 49 -19.19 5.59 -14.92
C ILE A 49 -18.43 4.42 -14.28
N ARG A 50 -17.81 3.59 -15.10
CA ARG A 50 -16.90 2.52 -14.69
C ARG A 50 -15.46 2.99 -14.71
N TYR A 51 -15.06 3.66 -15.79
CA TYR A 51 -13.79 4.36 -15.84
C TYR A 51 -13.81 5.52 -16.84
N SER A 52 -12.88 6.44 -16.65
CA SER A 52 -12.49 7.44 -17.65
C SER A 52 -10.98 7.58 -17.70
N GLY A 53 -10.45 7.97 -18.86
CA GLY A 53 -9.02 8.18 -19.08
C GLY A 53 -8.72 8.50 -20.53
N THR A 54 -7.44 8.65 -20.87
CA THR A 54 -7.02 9.02 -22.23
C THR A 54 -6.19 7.90 -22.86
N PHE A 55 -6.49 7.59 -24.11
CA PHE A 55 -5.68 6.68 -24.91
C PHE A 55 -4.90 7.44 -25.99
N LYS A 56 -3.73 6.93 -26.34
CA LYS A 56 -2.97 7.32 -27.53
C LYS A 56 -2.46 6.06 -28.22
N ASN A 57 -2.84 5.87 -29.49
CA ASN A 57 -2.46 4.70 -30.29
C ASN A 57 -2.76 3.36 -29.60
N GLY A 58 -3.89 3.29 -28.87
CA GLY A 58 -4.31 2.11 -28.13
C GLY A 58 -3.70 1.93 -26.74
N LYS A 59 -2.71 2.74 -26.34
CA LYS A 59 -2.10 2.71 -25.00
C LYS A 59 -2.73 3.73 -24.06
N GLU A 60 -2.92 3.36 -22.79
CA GLU A 60 -3.29 4.28 -21.72
C GLU A 60 -2.22 5.36 -21.51
N ILE A 61 -2.63 6.62 -21.40
CA ILE A 61 -1.74 7.74 -21.06
C ILE A 61 -2.39 8.64 -20.00
N GLY A 62 -1.55 9.30 -19.20
CA GLY A 62 -2.02 10.24 -18.19
C GLY A 62 -2.86 9.55 -17.12
N VAL A 63 -3.95 10.20 -16.70
CA VAL A 63 -4.73 9.76 -15.53
C VAL A 63 -5.96 8.96 -15.96
N PHE A 64 -6.07 7.75 -15.42
CA PHE A 64 -7.29 6.96 -15.42
C PHE A 64 -7.95 6.97 -14.04
N LYS A 65 -9.26 7.16 -14.03
CA LYS A 65 -10.10 7.08 -12.83
C LYS A 65 -11.07 5.92 -12.99
N PHE A 66 -11.14 5.05 -12.01
CA PHE A 66 -12.08 3.93 -11.96
C PHE A 66 -13.02 4.09 -10.77
N TYR A 67 -14.28 3.74 -10.97
CA TYR A 67 -15.37 4.03 -10.04
C TYR A 67 -16.13 2.77 -9.67
N ASN A 68 -16.81 2.79 -8.53
CA ASN A 68 -17.65 1.68 -8.09
C ASN A 68 -18.99 1.67 -8.87
N ILE A 69 -19.60 0.49 -9.03
CA ILE A 69 -20.91 0.37 -9.69
C ILE A 69 -22.01 1.16 -8.97
N THR A 70 -21.88 1.40 -7.68
CA THR A 70 -22.86 2.16 -6.88
C THR A 70 -22.69 3.67 -6.99
N SER A 71 -21.49 4.18 -7.33
CA SER A 71 -21.22 5.62 -7.38
C SER A 71 -20.11 6.00 -8.34
N SER A 72 -20.34 7.09 -9.09
CA SER A 72 -19.36 7.72 -9.99
C SER A 72 -18.73 9.01 -9.43
N THR A 73 -18.98 9.34 -8.17
CA THR A 73 -18.49 10.60 -7.58
C THR A 73 -17.04 10.47 -7.11
N ILE A 74 -16.72 9.38 -6.43
CA ILE A 74 -15.40 9.14 -5.84
C ILE A 74 -14.73 7.98 -6.59
N PRO A 75 -13.59 8.20 -7.27
CA PRO A 75 -12.79 7.13 -7.82
C PRO A 75 -12.31 6.18 -6.72
N THR A 76 -12.42 4.89 -6.94
CA THR A 76 -11.84 3.85 -6.06
C THR A 76 -10.44 3.44 -6.52
N ILE A 77 -10.07 3.77 -7.76
CA ILE A 77 -8.71 3.56 -8.28
C ILE A 77 -8.35 4.78 -9.12
N ILE A 78 -7.16 5.32 -8.90
CA ILE A 78 -6.52 6.28 -9.79
C ILE A 78 -5.23 5.64 -10.30
N LYS A 79 -5.04 5.64 -11.61
CA LYS A 79 -3.79 5.21 -12.26
C LYS A 79 -3.22 6.37 -13.06
N THR A 80 -1.96 6.72 -12.82
CA THR A 80 -1.23 7.71 -13.63
C THR A 80 -0.16 6.98 -14.42
N PHE A 81 -0.35 6.91 -15.73
CA PHE A 81 0.55 6.22 -16.65
C PHE A 81 1.71 7.10 -17.07
N VAL A 82 2.93 6.59 -16.85
CA VAL A 82 4.21 7.13 -17.34
C VAL A 82 4.90 5.99 -18.09
N ASN A 83 4.86 6.06 -19.43
CA ASN A 83 5.26 4.96 -20.32
C ASN A 83 4.44 3.69 -20.00
N ASP A 84 5.10 2.54 -19.85
CA ASP A 84 4.44 1.26 -19.54
C ASP A 84 4.25 1.04 -18.01
N THR A 85 4.63 2.02 -17.18
CA THR A 85 4.44 1.99 -15.72
C THR A 85 3.25 2.86 -15.32
N ALA A 86 2.49 2.42 -14.33
CA ALA A 86 1.44 3.20 -13.70
C ALA A 86 1.74 3.42 -12.21
N ASP A 87 1.69 4.67 -11.77
CA ASP A 87 1.48 5.00 -10.35
C ASP A 87 0.01 4.74 -10.02
N VAL A 88 -0.26 3.92 -9.01
CA VAL A 88 -1.61 3.46 -8.69
C VAL A 88 -1.95 3.80 -7.25
N LYS A 89 -3.12 4.41 -7.07
CA LYS A 89 -3.72 4.68 -5.75
C LYS A 89 -5.08 4.01 -5.68
N PHE A 90 -5.30 3.26 -4.60
CA PHE A 90 -6.58 2.62 -4.29
C PHE A 90 -7.24 3.35 -3.13
N TYR A 91 -8.54 3.63 -3.27
CA TYR A 91 -9.35 4.32 -2.26
C TYR A 91 -10.54 3.46 -1.86
N ASN A 92 -11.04 3.66 -0.64
CA ASN A 92 -12.36 3.14 -0.27
C ASN A 92 -13.49 4.00 -0.87
N GLN A 93 -14.74 3.59 -0.69
CA GLN A 93 -15.90 4.31 -1.23
C GLN A 93 -16.12 5.71 -0.61
N LEU A 94 -15.47 6.00 0.52
CA LEU A 94 -15.47 7.32 1.18
C LEU A 94 -14.30 8.19 0.73
N GLY A 95 -13.46 7.73 -0.21
CA GLY A 95 -12.31 8.47 -0.72
C GLY A 95 -11.07 8.42 0.16
N LYS A 96 -11.05 7.59 1.22
CA LYS A 96 -9.84 7.37 2.03
C LYS A 96 -8.86 6.46 1.31
N LEU A 97 -7.60 6.87 1.23
CA LEU A 97 -6.53 6.10 0.62
C LEU A 97 -6.33 4.77 1.38
N LYS A 98 -6.31 3.65 0.65
CA LYS A 98 -6.10 2.30 1.18
C LYS A 98 -4.70 1.80 0.89
N SER A 99 -4.19 2.06 -0.31
CA SER A 99 -2.84 1.64 -0.70
C SER A 99 -2.37 2.40 -1.92
N GLU A 100 -1.05 2.52 -2.05
CA GLU A 100 -0.42 3.07 -3.25
C GLU A 100 0.89 2.35 -3.59
N GLY A 101 1.27 2.43 -4.87
CA GLY A 101 2.51 1.86 -5.39
C GLY A 101 2.54 1.89 -6.91
N LYS A 102 3.54 1.23 -7.49
CA LYS A 102 3.71 1.18 -8.95
C LYS A 102 3.31 -0.17 -9.53
N MET A 103 2.83 -0.16 -10.78
CA MET A 103 2.50 -1.36 -11.54
C MET A 103 3.04 -1.29 -12.97
N ILE A 104 3.47 -2.44 -13.50
CA ILE A 104 3.62 -2.66 -14.95
C ILE A 104 2.54 -3.65 -15.36
N GLY A 105 1.59 -3.19 -16.18
CA GLY A 105 0.37 -3.94 -16.50
C GLY A 105 -0.42 -4.32 -15.25
N LYS A 106 -0.46 -5.61 -14.92
CA LYS A 106 -1.13 -6.16 -13.72
C LYS A 106 -0.19 -6.47 -12.55
N LYS A 107 1.14 -6.35 -12.75
CA LYS A 107 2.15 -6.74 -11.75
C LYS A 107 2.55 -5.53 -10.91
N ARG A 108 2.57 -5.68 -9.58
CA ARG A 108 3.16 -4.72 -8.64
C ARG A 108 4.68 -4.70 -8.80
N ILE A 109 5.28 -3.52 -8.67
CA ILE A 109 6.73 -3.32 -8.66
C ILE A 109 7.13 -2.28 -7.60
N GLY A 110 8.33 -2.47 -7.03
CA GLY A 110 8.90 -1.62 -5.99
C GLY A 110 8.04 -1.58 -4.73
N LYS A 111 8.21 -0.50 -3.97
CA LYS A 111 7.50 -0.26 -2.72
C LYS A 111 6.00 -0.06 -2.93
N TRP A 112 5.23 -0.80 -2.15
CA TRP A 112 3.80 -0.63 -1.94
C TRP A 112 3.54 -0.25 -0.49
N VAL A 113 2.68 0.73 -0.29
CA VAL A 113 2.30 1.22 1.04
C VAL A 113 0.80 1.01 1.22
N TYR A 114 0.41 0.51 2.38
CA TYR A 114 -0.97 0.27 2.78
C TYR A 114 -1.28 1.08 4.01
N TYR A 115 -2.52 1.53 4.14
CA TYR A 115 -2.93 2.46 5.20
C TYR A 115 -4.10 1.90 6.01
N PHE A 116 -4.07 2.22 7.30
CA PHE A 116 -5.21 2.12 8.19
C PHE A 116 -6.30 3.14 7.79
N SER A 117 -7.51 2.96 8.32
CA SER A 117 -8.65 3.87 8.11
C SER A 117 -8.45 5.30 8.65
N ASN A 118 -7.45 5.48 9.54
CA ASN A 118 -7.01 6.76 10.09
C ASN A 118 -5.89 7.42 9.25
N GLY A 119 -5.45 6.79 8.15
CA GLY A 119 -4.41 7.31 7.25
C GLY A 119 -2.97 7.01 7.67
N LYS A 120 -2.75 6.37 8.83
CA LYS A 120 -1.41 5.89 9.21
C LYS A 120 -1.03 4.66 8.39
N ILE A 121 0.28 4.44 8.24
CA ILE A 121 0.82 3.27 7.53
C ILE A 121 0.45 2.01 8.32
N PHE A 122 -0.12 1.04 7.60
CA PHE A 122 -0.41 -0.31 8.07
C PHE A 122 0.70 -1.28 7.64
N SER A 123 1.17 -1.16 6.40
CA SER A 123 2.18 -2.05 5.84
C SER A 123 3.01 -1.34 4.76
N GLU A 124 4.28 -1.70 4.68
CA GLU A 124 5.19 -1.40 3.59
C GLU A 124 5.72 -2.72 3.01
N GLU A 125 5.61 -2.90 1.70
CA GLU A 125 5.92 -4.16 1.02
C GLU A 125 6.76 -3.88 -0.23
N GLU A 126 7.87 -4.59 -0.41
CA GLU A 126 8.66 -4.53 -1.64
C GLU A 126 8.25 -5.62 -2.63
N TYR A 127 8.02 -5.24 -3.88
CA TYR A 127 7.59 -6.14 -4.95
C TYR A 127 8.55 -6.17 -6.15
N LYS A 128 8.72 -7.36 -6.70
CA LYS A 128 9.34 -7.58 -8.02
C LYS A 128 8.45 -8.50 -8.84
N ASP A 129 8.10 -8.07 -10.06
CA ASP A 129 7.27 -8.83 -11.00
C ASP A 129 5.95 -9.37 -10.42
N GLY A 130 5.34 -8.62 -9.50
CA GLY A 130 4.09 -8.98 -8.85
C GLY A 130 4.22 -9.92 -7.65
N LYS A 131 5.44 -10.28 -7.23
CA LYS A 131 5.72 -11.08 -6.03
C LYS A 131 6.44 -10.24 -4.98
N LEU A 132 6.23 -10.56 -3.69
CA LEU A 132 7.04 -9.98 -2.62
C LEU A 132 8.51 -10.36 -2.81
N ASP A 133 9.39 -9.37 -2.85
CA ASP A 133 10.82 -9.56 -3.10
C ASP A 133 11.56 -8.37 -2.48
N GLY A 134 12.06 -8.56 -1.26
CA GLY A 134 12.59 -7.53 -0.39
C GLY A 134 11.91 -7.52 0.99
N ASN A 135 12.00 -6.40 1.69
CA ASN A 135 11.46 -6.28 3.05
C ASN A 135 9.94 -6.07 3.04
N LEU A 136 9.26 -6.73 3.97
CA LEU A 136 7.90 -6.44 4.37
C LEU A 136 7.92 -5.92 5.81
N LYS A 137 7.25 -4.79 6.06
CA LYS A 137 7.09 -4.18 7.39
C LYS A 137 5.63 -3.95 7.68
N ASN A 138 5.13 -4.48 8.79
CA ASN A 138 3.78 -4.23 9.27
C ASN A 138 3.84 -3.35 10.52
N TYR A 139 2.83 -2.51 10.73
CA TYR A 139 2.78 -1.55 11.80
C TYR A 139 1.50 -1.66 12.61
N TYR A 140 1.59 -1.37 13.91
CA TYR A 140 0.45 -1.12 14.77
C TYR A 140 -0.19 0.25 14.47
N PRO A 141 -1.46 0.49 14.86
CA PRO A 141 -2.10 1.80 14.68
C PRO A 141 -1.42 2.97 15.42
N ASN A 142 -0.59 2.68 16.43
CA ASN A 142 0.22 3.70 17.09
C ASN A 142 1.46 4.12 16.27
N GLY A 143 1.83 3.35 15.23
CA GLY A 143 2.98 3.59 14.35
C GLY A 143 4.18 2.70 14.66
N ASN A 144 4.14 1.91 15.72
CA ASN A 144 5.23 0.99 16.06
C ASN A 144 5.21 -0.23 15.14
N LEU A 145 6.39 -0.75 14.83
CA LEU A 145 6.54 -1.95 14.02
C LEU A 145 5.91 -3.14 14.75
N THR A 146 5.11 -3.95 14.07
CA THR A 146 4.66 -5.27 14.59
C THR A 146 5.48 -6.40 14.00
N GLN A 147 5.92 -6.26 12.76
CA GLN A 147 6.67 -7.32 12.07
C GLN A 147 7.59 -6.73 11.00
N GLU A 148 8.78 -7.30 10.87
CA GLU A 148 9.66 -7.11 9.72
C GLU A 148 10.13 -8.49 9.23
N THR A 149 9.92 -8.78 7.95
CA THR A 149 10.27 -10.07 7.35
C THR A 149 10.84 -9.85 5.96
N PHE A 150 11.95 -10.52 5.64
CA PHE A 150 12.49 -10.54 4.29
C PHE A 150 11.80 -11.61 3.43
N TYR A 151 11.43 -11.24 2.20
CA TYR A 151 10.87 -12.12 1.19
C TYR A 151 11.77 -12.20 -0.04
N LYS A 152 11.77 -13.36 -0.68
CA LYS A 152 12.40 -13.59 -1.98
C LYS A 152 11.44 -14.39 -2.84
N GLN A 153 11.10 -13.86 -4.03
CA GLN A 153 10.20 -14.55 -4.97
C GLN A 153 8.85 -15.00 -4.37
N GLY A 154 8.33 -14.25 -3.41
CA GLY A 154 7.05 -14.51 -2.74
C GLY A 154 7.13 -15.38 -1.49
N GLU A 155 8.30 -15.89 -1.14
CA GLU A 155 8.51 -16.73 0.05
C GLU A 155 9.35 -16.01 1.09
N LYS A 156 9.14 -16.30 2.38
CA LYS A 156 9.99 -15.79 3.45
C LYS A 156 11.39 -16.38 3.30
N ASP A 157 12.42 -15.54 3.26
CA ASP A 157 13.80 -16.00 2.98
C ASP A 157 14.82 -15.10 3.69
N GLY A 158 14.89 -15.22 5.01
CA GLY A 158 15.77 -14.40 5.83
C GLY A 158 15.24 -14.22 7.24
N VAL A 159 15.74 -13.20 7.93
CA VAL A 159 15.32 -12.86 9.28
C VAL A 159 13.87 -12.36 9.28
N SER A 160 13.09 -12.84 10.24
CA SER A 160 11.77 -12.34 10.59
C SER A 160 11.77 -11.94 12.05
N LYS A 161 11.32 -10.73 12.34
CA LYS A 161 11.19 -10.18 13.68
C LYS A 161 9.75 -9.79 13.95
N THR A 162 9.28 -10.03 15.17
CA THR A 162 7.95 -9.61 15.64
C THR A 162 8.09 -8.87 16.95
N TYR A 163 7.33 -7.79 17.07
CA TYR A 163 7.40 -6.84 18.17
C TYR A 163 6.01 -6.62 18.77
N THR A 164 5.97 -6.19 20.03
CA THR A 164 4.75 -5.68 20.67
C THR A 164 4.39 -4.28 20.17
N ASP A 165 3.19 -3.83 20.52
CA ASP A 165 2.76 -2.44 20.29
C ASP A 165 3.60 -1.41 21.03
N SER A 166 4.39 -1.83 22.03
CA SER A 166 5.35 -1.02 22.77
C SER A 166 6.78 -1.13 22.21
N ALA A 167 6.92 -1.64 20.98
CA ALA A 167 8.19 -1.82 20.27
C ALA A 167 9.18 -2.80 20.93
N ILE A 168 8.68 -3.74 21.74
CA ILE A 168 9.50 -4.76 22.40
C ILE A 168 9.58 -5.98 21.49
N LEU A 169 10.80 -6.44 21.16
CA LEU A 169 11.01 -7.66 20.37
C LEU A 169 10.55 -8.89 21.16
N ILE A 170 9.71 -9.72 20.54
CA ILE A 170 9.15 -10.94 21.16
C ILE A 170 9.46 -12.21 20.38
N GLU A 171 9.83 -12.08 19.10
CA GLU A 171 10.25 -13.21 18.27
C GLU A 171 11.30 -12.75 17.26
N GLU A 172 12.37 -13.52 17.12
CA GLU A 172 13.34 -13.42 16.04
C GLU A 172 13.63 -14.82 15.52
N VAL A 173 13.31 -15.08 14.25
CA VAL A 173 13.50 -16.38 13.61
C VAL A 173 14.05 -16.19 12.20
N PHE A 174 14.64 -17.23 11.64
CA PHE A 174 15.17 -17.21 10.28
C PHE A 174 14.42 -18.21 9.38
N TYR A 175 14.18 -17.80 8.13
CA TYR A 175 13.49 -18.59 7.13
C TYR A 175 14.38 -18.85 5.92
N VAL A 176 14.24 -20.02 5.31
CA VAL A 176 14.78 -20.36 3.98
C VAL A 176 13.64 -20.97 3.17
N ASN A 177 13.32 -20.38 2.01
CA ASN A 177 12.22 -20.82 1.13
C ASN A 177 10.93 -21.12 1.90
N GLY A 178 10.52 -20.19 2.76
CA GLY A 178 9.29 -20.26 3.55
C GLY A 178 9.33 -21.19 4.78
N MET A 179 10.40 -21.95 5.01
CA MET A 179 10.55 -22.84 6.16
C MET A 179 11.47 -22.24 7.22
N LEU A 180 11.12 -22.42 8.51
CA LEU A 180 12.02 -22.05 9.61
C LEU A 180 13.31 -22.87 9.54
N GLU A 181 14.44 -22.17 9.59
CA GLU A 181 15.78 -22.74 9.48
C GLU A 181 16.74 -21.91 10.33
N GLY A 182 17.67 -22.54 11.04
CA GLY A 182 18.64 -21.83 11.89
C GLY A 182 18.09 -21.40 13.25
N GLU A 183 18.70 -20.39 13.86
CA GLU A 183 18.38 -19.98 15.24
C GLU A 183 16.99 -19.31 15.32
N GLY A 184 16.20 -19.70 16.33
CA GLY A 184 14.98 -19.02 16.73
C GLY A 184 15.07 -18.55 18.18
N LYS A 185 14.67 -17.31 18.44
CA LYS A 185 14.65 -16.65 19.75
C LYS A 185 13.25 -16.12 20.05
N TYR A 186 12.79 -16.34 21.27
CA TYR A 186 11.52 -15.86 21.77
C TYR A 186 11.72 -15.15 23.10
N PHE A 187 11.03 -14.03 23.26
CA PHE A 187 11.19 -13.15 24.42
C PHE A 187 9.83 -12.93 25.11
N ASP A 188 9.85 -12.47 26.35
CA ASP A 188 8.67 -12.04 27.07
C ASP A 188 8.26 -10.61 26.69
N LEU A 189 7.16 -10.11 27.28
CA LEU A 189 6.67 -8.75 27.03
C LEU A 189 7.58 -7.65 27.59
N LYS A 190 8.68 -8.00 28.27
CA LYS A 190 9.72 -7.07 28.73
C LYS A 190 11.00 -7.18 27.88
N GLY A 191 11.02 -8.05 26.87
CA GLY A 191 12.17 -8.29 26.00
C GLY A 191 13.20 -9.25 26.59
N VAL A 192 12.86 -9.97 27.67
CA VAL A 192 13.75 -10.96 28.29
C VAL A 192 13.60 -12.29 27.56
N ILE A 193 14.72 -12.93 27.20
CA ILE A 193 14.71 -14.21 26.49
C ILE A 193 13.98 -15.27 27.31
N LYS A 194 13.01 -15.95 26.70
CA LYS A 194 12.27 -17.07 27.29
C LYS A 194 12.71 -18.40 26.71
N GLU A 195 13.14 -18.37 25.46
CA GLU A 195 13.38 -19.59 24.72
C GLU A 195 14.28 -19.33 23.51
N LYS A 196 15.24 -20.22 23.30
CA LYS A 196 15.99 -20.27 22.05
C LYS A 196 16.38 -21.70 21.67
N GLY A 197 16.60 -21.89 20.39
CA GLY A 197 17.10 -23.15 19.84
C GLY A 197 17.22 -23.08 18.33
N VAL A 198 17.40 -24.23 17.70
CA VAL A 198 17.62 -24.31 16.25
C VAL A 198 16.41 -24.98 15.60
N TYR A 199 16.00 -24.43 14.45
CA TYR A 199 15.08 -25.05 13.50
C TYR A 199 15.86 -25.65 12.33
N LYS A 200 15.34 -26.76 11.81
CA LYS A 200 15.74 -27.36 10.54
C LYS A 200 14.51 -27.88 9.81
N ASN A 201 14.29 -27.45 8.58
CA ASN A 201 13.11 -27.81 7.78
C ASN A 201 11.79 -27.59 8.53
N GLY A 202 11.65 -26.45 9.20
CA GLY A 202 10.45 -26.10 9.96
C GLY A 202 10.32 -26.79 11.34
N LYS A 203 11.24 -27.68 11.71
CA LYS A 203 11.16 -28.45 12.96
C LYS A 203 12.26 -28.06 13.93
N ARG A 204 11.92 -28.03 15.21
CA ARG A 204 12.88 -27.85 16.31
C ARG A 204 13.88 -29.01 16.33
N VAL A 205 15.16 -28.71 16.36
CA VAL A 205 16.25 -29.68 16.45
C VAL A 205 17.22 -29.33 17.58
N GLY A 206 17.91 -30.34 18.09
CA GLY A 206 18.87 -30.17 19.18
C GLY A 206 18.23 -29.85 20.53
N LYS A 207 19.05 -29.34 21.45
CA LYS A 207 18.59 -28.89 22.76
C LYS A 207 18.00 -27.50 22.65
N TRP A 208 16.79 -27.33 23.19
CA TRP A 208 16.15 -26.04 23.34
C TRP A 208 16.37 -25.55 24.77
N GLU A 209 16.82 -24.31 24.87
CA GLU A 209 17.03 -23.65 26.15
C GLU A 209 15.77 -22.85 26.50
N PHE A 210 15.31 -23.03 27.72
CA PHE A 210 14.15 -22.32 28.26
C PHE A 210 14.59 -21.53 29.47
N TYR A 211 14.06 -20.33 29.61
CA TYR A 211 14.45 -19.38 30.64
C TYR A 211 13.23 -18.98 31.46
N MET A 212 13.38 -18.99 32.79
CA MET A 212 12.42 -18.38 33.72
C MET A 212 13.19 -17.52 34.71
N ASP A 213 12.76 -16.26 34.85
CA ASP A 213 13.37 -15.28 35.74
C ASP A 213 14.89 -15.11 35.51
N GLY A 214 15.34 -15.32 34.27
CA GLY A 214 16.75 -15.22 33.85
C GLY A 214 17.56 -16.52 33.94
N GLU A 215 17.02 -17.59 34.56
CA GLU A 215 17.72 -18.87 34.72
C GLU A 215 17.26 -19.93 33.71
N ILE A 216 18.20 -20.78 33.25
CA ILE A 216 17.89 -21.92 32.39
C ILE A 216 17.13 -22.97 33.19
N VAL A 217 15.99 -23.41 32.65
CA VAL A 217 15.11 -24.42 33.24
C VAL A 217 14.95 -25.61 32.30
N ASP A 218 14.95 -26.83 32.85
CA ASP A 218 14.56 -28.03 32.10
C ASP A 218 13.09 -27.92 31.66
N LYS A 219 12.76 -28.42 30.46
CA LYS A 219 11.42 -28.49 29.91
C LYS A 219 10.39 -29.04 30.91
N ARG A 220 10.73 -30.10 31.65
CA ARG A 220 9.84 -30.70 32.68
C ARG A 220 9.56 -29.75 33.85
N LYS A 221 10.54 -28.92 34.21
CA LYS A 221 10.41 -27.92 35.27
C LYS A 221 9.59 -26.72 34.79
N LYS A 222 9.72 -26.33 33.51
CA LYS A 222 8.89 -25.30 32.86
C LYS A 222 7.40 -25.66 32.88
N GLU A 223 7.04 -26.87 32.43
CA GLU A 223 5.65 -27.34 32.38
C GLU A 223 4.99 -27.31 33.77
N LYS A 224 5.67 -27.82 34.81
CA LYS A 224 5.16 -27.78 36.19
C LYS A 224 4.99 -26.35 36.74
N LEU A 225 5.91 -25.44 36.43
CA LEU A 225 5.86 -24.06 36.93
C LEU A 225 4.84 -23.20 36.17
N SER A 226 4.58 -23.47 34.90
CA SER A 226 3.47 -22.83 34.17
C SER A 226 2.11 -23.24 34.73
N ASP A 227 1.94 -24.51 35.12
CA ASP A 227 0.69 -25.00 35.70
C ASP A 227 0.41 -24.39 37.08
N LEU A 228 1.46 -24.08 37.85
CA LEU A 228 1.35 -23.41 39.15
C LEU A 228 1.02 -21.92 39.01
N LYS A 229 1.59 -21.21 38.03
CA LYS A 229 1.31 -19.79 37.80
C LYS A 229 -0.09 -19.53 37.23
N ASN A 230 -0.69 -20.50 36.52
CA ASN A 230 -2.05 -20.39 35.98
C ASN A 230 -3.16 -20.76 36.98
N LYS A 231 -2.81 -21.20 38.19
CA LYS A 231 -3.76 -21.60 39.25
C LYS A 231 -3.96 -20.55 40.35
N ASN A 232 -3.24 -19.43 40.29
CA ASN A 232 -3.36 -18.28 41.19
C ASN A 232 -3.85 -17.06 40.41
#